data_AF-A0A318ASZ7-F1
#
_entry.id   AF-A0A318ASZ7-F1
#
_cell.length_a   1.000
_cell.length_b   1.000
_cell.length_c   1.000
_cell.angle_alpha   90.00
_cell.angle_beta   90.00
_cell.angle_gamma   90.00
#
_symmetry.space_group_name_H-M   'P 1'
#
loop_
_entity.id
_entity.type
_entity.pdbx_description
1 polymer ?
#
loop_
_entity_poly.entity_id
_entity_poly.type
_entity_poly.pdbx_seq_one_letter_code
_entity_poly.pdbx_strand_id
1 'polypeptide(L)'
;MSGFKKAALWILALVVFVAVGIGIQKVLSFVEPPLPPAQPVREARWLDQGWSESDRYWFHHATQGTSTLPIPYAWFVAVAEPKILPGKEKLFINDGYMQKLGFIPSPPSGGGQAGPAGWREKAYGYKHKIGGVPADASVESNQGLNPAGMPVGFAITKAYADPTTGKMLPDQVGLTCAACHTGHLEYNGVSLRIDGGNAASSLGQLTSTLGAALLLTDVLPWRFNSFADRVLGPKATKAQRKQLHADLKATIKTLAAAAKATSEIDRRDGVPEGFNRLDALNRIGNEVFYVNLLPVKSATFDPLVNYAALSAPVKYPHLWTTPWFTWAQYDGSIGQPAIRNVGEAIGVLARVNMTTYDQPHKLWDSSVPVGNLARMEQQIEGPNPLDREPDGRVRGFKGLSGPKWPQDVLGRIDIAKAEAGRKVYALRCQGCHLPPVDDPNQALYTPSLWTTANEHGESYLKVNIIPLSVVGTDPGQAEILSARKIKTPLALGLQPGVT
;
A
#
# COMPACT_ATOMS: atom_id res chain seq x y z
N MET A 1 -36.72 36.42 -40.85
CA MET A 1 -35.48 35.73 -40.41
C MET A 1 -35.66 34.23 -40.66
N SER A 2 -34.91 33.69 -41.61
CA SER A 2 -35.15 32.39 -42.27
C SER A 2 -34.88 31.18 -41.37
N GLY A 3 -35.64 30.09 -41.57
CA GLY A 3 -35.55 28.83 -40.81
C GLY A 3 -34.15 28.19 -40.80
N PHE A 4 -33.29 28.56 -41.76
CA PHE A 4 -31.89 28.15 -41.83
C PHE A 4 -31.05 28.61 -40.62
N LYS A 5 -31.28 29.82 -40.10
CA LYS A 5 -30.56 30.33 -38.91
C LYS A 5 -30.98 29.60 -37.64
N LYS A 6 -32.25 29.20 -37.53
CA LYS A 6 -32.76 28.41 -36.39
C LYS A 6 -32.22 26.98 -36.41
N ALA A 7 -32.17 26.34 -37.58
CA ALA A 7 -31.59 25.00 -37.72
C ALA A 7 -30.08 24.96 -37.37
N ALA A 8 -29.31 25.96 -37.81
CA ALA A 8 -27.89 26.07 -37.47
C ALA A 8 -27.63 26.26 -35.97
N LEU A 9 -28.48 27.03 -35.27
CA LEU A 9 -28.43 27.21 -33.82
C LEU A 9 -28.73 25.90 -33.05
N TRP A 10 -29.70 25.11 -33.51
CA TRP A 10 -30.03 23.82 -32.91
C TRP A 10 -28.91 22.78 -33.10
N ILE A 11 -28.30 22.73 -34.28
CA ILE A 11 -27.16 21.84 -34.56
C ILE A 11 -25.96 22.25 -33.70
N LEU A 12 -25.67 23.55 -33.58
CA LEU A 12 -24.57 24.02 -32.72
C LEU A 12 -24.83 23.70 -31.24
N ALA A 13 -26.05 23.90 -30.74
CA ALA A 13 -26.44 23.54 -29.38
C ALA A 13 -26.33 22.03 -29.13
N LEU A 14 -26.71 21.19 -30.10
CA LEU A 14 -26.58 19.74 -30.02
C LEU A 14 -25.11 19.31 -30.03
N VAL A 15 -24.28 19.90 -30.89
CA VAL A 15 -22.84 19.63 -30.94
C VAL A 15 -22.14 20.04 -29.63
N VAL A 16 -22.49 21.19 -29.06
CA VAL A 16 -22.00 21.61 -27.74
C VAL A 16 -22.49 20.66 -26.66
N PHE A 17 -23.76 20.27 -26.65
CA PHE A 17 -24.31 19.32 -25.68
C PHE A 17 -23.65 17.94 -25.77
N VAL A 18 -23.40 17.43 -26.97
CA VAL A 18 -22.70 16.15 -27.19
C VAL A 18 -21.22 16.27 -26.82
N ALA A 19 -20.54 17.37 -27.15
CA ALA A 19 -19.15 17.60 -26.76
C ALA A 19 -18.99 17.75 -25.24
N VAL A 20 -19.92 18.44 -24.60
CA VAL A 20 -20.02 18.53 -23.13
C VAL A 20 -20.35 17.17 -22.53
N GLY A 21 -21.26 16.38 -23.13
CA GLY A 21 -21.60 15.03 -22.70
C GLY A 21 -20.43 14.04 -22.79
N ILE A 22 -19.67 14.06 -23.88
CA ILE A 22 -18.45 13.26 -24.08
C ILE A 22 -17.33 13.74 -23.13
N GLY A 23 -17.19 15.05 -22.95
CA GLY A 23 -16.24 15.64 -21.99
C GLY A 23 -16.57 15.23 -20.56
N ILE A 24 -17.84 15.32 -20.16
CA ILE A 24 -18.33 14.88 -18.85
C ILE A 24 -18.13 13.38 -18.69
N GLN A 25 -18.41 12.54 -19.70
CA GLN A 25 -18.16 11.10 -19.59
C GLN A 25 -16.68 10.76 -19.43
N LYS A 26 -15.78 11.41 -20.19
CA LYS A 26 -14.32 11.21 -20.02
C LYS A 26 -13.84 11.64 -18.63
N VAL A 27 -14.33 12.77 -18.13
CA VAL A 27 -14.00 13.22 -16.77
C VAL A 27 -14.61 12.29 -15.74
N LEU A 28 -15.87 11.86 -15.88
CA LEU A 28 -16.55 10.94 -14.97
C LEU A 28 -15.88 9.56 -14.90
N SER A 29 -15.44 9.01 -16.05
CA SER A 29 -14.66 7.76 -16.08
C SER A 29 -13.28 7.87 -15.42
N PHE A 30 -12.79 9.11 -15.26
CA PHE A 30 -11.52 9.41 -14.60
C PHE A 30 -11.70 9.58 -13.07
N VAL A 31 -12.88 9.99 -12.61
CA VAL A 31 -13.17 10.22 -11.17
C VAL A 31 -13.95 9.10 -10.49
N GLU A 32 -14.67 8.27 -11.23
CA GLU A 32 -15.30 7.06 -10.70
C GLU A 32 -14.85 5.85 -11.52
N PRO A 33 -14.09 4.91 -10.92
CA PRO A 33 -13.68 3.70 -11.61
C PRO A 33 -14.93 2.92 -12.10
N PRO A 34 -14.94 2.42 -13.34
CA PRO A 34 -16.06 1.65 -13.88
C PRO A 34 -16.05 0.23 -13.29
N LEU A 35 -16.46 0.12 -12.02
CA LEU A 35 -16.58 -1.16 -11.34
C LEU A 35 -17.96 -1.78 -11.54
N PRO A 36 -18.05 -3.13 -11.55
CA PRO A 36 -19.32 -3.81 -11.41
C PRO A 36 -20.06 -3.34 -10.14
N PRO A 37 -21.41 -3.39 -10.12
CA PRO A 37 -22.17 -3.12 -8.91
C PRO A 37 -21.66 -4.00 -7.76
N ALA A 38 -21.36 -3.38 -6.62
CA ALA A 38 -20.89 -4.10 -5.44
C ALA A 38 -21.96 -5.08 -4.98
N GLN A 39 -21.54 -6.31 -4.64
CA GLN A 39 -22.43 -7.28 -4.01
C GLN A 39 -22.75 -6.80 -2.58
N PRO A 40 -24.01 -6.93 -2.11
CA PRO A 40 -24.32 -6.58 -0.73
C PRO A 40 -23.55 -7.45 0.27
N VAL A 41 -22.64 -6.82 1.02
CA VAL A 41 -21.96 -7.45 2.15
C VAL A 41 -22.83 -7.31 3.40
N ARG A 42 -23.19 -8.45 3.99
CA ARG A 42 -23.96 -8.55 5.23
C ARG A 42 -23.08 -8.53 6.47
N GLU A 43 -21.86 -9.06 6.36
CA GLU A 43 -20.86 -9.07 7.43
C GLU A 43 -19.43 -9.14 6.88
N ALA A 44 -18.49 -8.60 7.66
CA ALA A 44 -17.06 -8.81 7.46
C ALA A 44 -16.52 -9.74 8.54
N ARG A 45 -15.57 -10.61 8.17
CA ARG A 45 -14.94 -11.57 9.08
C ARG A 45 -13.44 -11.61 8.83
N TRP A 46 -12.66 -11.20 9.82
CA TRP A 46 -11.23 -11.51 9.85
C TRP A 46 -11.03 -13.00 10.08
N LEU A 47 -10.24 -13.65 9.23
CA LEU A 47 -9.86 -15.05 9.42
C LEU A 47 -8.86 -15.16 10.58
N ASP A 48 -8.89 -16.31 11.26
CA ASP A 48 -7.94 -16.57 12.33
C ASP A 48 -6.58 -16.92 11.73
N GLN A 49 -5.58 -16.09 12.05
CA GLN A 49 -4.22 -16.17 11.55
C GLN A 49 -3.18 -16.00 12.67
N GLY A 50 -3.61 -16.09 13.94
CA GLY A 50 -2.73 -16.00 15.12
C GLY A 50 -2.58 -14.60 15.73
N TRP A 51 -3.13 -13.55 15.13
CA TRP A 51 -3.10 -12.20 15.68
C TRP A 51 -4.31 -11.87 16.53
N SER A 52 -4.07 -11.15 17.64
CA SER A 52 -5.14 -10.49 18.36
C SER A 52 -5.75 -9.36 17.51
N GLU A 53 -6.99 -8.95 17.82
CA GLU A 53 -7.60 -7.78 17.15
C GLU A 53 -6.79 -6.50 17.33
N SER A 54 -6.07 -6.39 18.45
CA SER A 54 -5.19 -5.27 18.73
C SER A 54 -3.93 -5.28 17.87
N ASP A 55 -3.25 -6.44 17.77
CA ASP A 55 -2.04 -6.56 16.96
C ASP A 55 -2.34 -6.29 15.50
N ARG A 56 -3.44 -6.86 14.99
CA ARG A 56 -3.96 -6.58 13.65
C ARG A 56 -4.16 -5.07 13.44
N TYR A 57 -4.88 -4.42 14.35
CA TYR A 57 -5.18 -3.00 14.20
C TYR A 57 -3.92 -2.13 14.25
N TRP A 58 -2.98 -2.46 15.13
CA TRP A 58 -1.68 -1.81 15.19
C TRP A 58 -0.93 -1.98 13.86
N PHE A 59 -0.82 -3.21 13.35
CA PHE A 59 -0.15 -3.52 12.08
C PHE A 59 -0.78 -2.73 10.90
N HIS A 60 -2.11 -2.57 10.91
CA HIS A 60 -2.83 -1.84 9.86
C HIS A 60 -2.54 -0.34 9.83
N HIS A 61 -2.18 0.27 10.97
CA HIS A 61 -2.19 1.73 11.14
C HIS A 61 -0.94 2.33 11.79
N ALA A 62 -0.01 1.51 12.26
CA ALA A 62 1.26 1.97 12.78
C ALA A 62 2.10 2.59 11.65
N THR A 63 2.66 3.77 11.92
CA THR A 63 3.46 4.47 10.92
C THR A 63 4.75 3.73 10.61
N GLN A 64 5.12 3.75 9.32
CA GLN A 64 6.42 3.31 8.80
C GLN A 64 7.29 4.51 8.40
N GLY A 65 6.94 5.71 8.88
CA GLY A 65 7.62 6.95 8.52
C GLY A 65 7.22 7.51 7.16
N THR A 66 6.19 6.93 6.56
CA THR A 66 5.84 7.14 5.15
C THR A 66 5.02 8.42 4.97
N SER A 67 5.31 9.12 3.87
CA SER A 67 4.55 10.30 3.40
C SER A 67 4.04 10.04 1.98
N THR A 68 3.47 8.84 1.76
CA THR A 68 3.13 8.30 0.44
C THR A 68 2.23 9.21 -0.38
N LEU A 69 1.31 9.92 0.28
CA LEU A 69 0.55 10.97 -0.37
C LEU A 69 1.20 12.31 0.01
N PRO A 70 1.73 13.07 -0.96
CA PRO A 70 2.49 14.31 -0.72
C PRO A 70 1.57 15.50 -0.35
N ILE A 71 0.67 15.29 0.60
CA ILE A 71 -0.25 16.28 1.17
C ILE A 71 -0.32 16.11 2.69
N PRO A 72 -0.63 17.17 3.46
CA PRO A 72 -0.88 17.04 4.89
C PRO A 72 -2.03 16.07 5.18
N TYR A 73 -1.91 15.28 6.26
CA TYR A 73 -2.97 14.40 6.76
C TYR A 73 -4.31 15.15 6.91
N ALA A 74 -4.26 16.37 7.45
CA ALA A 74 -5.44 17.22 7.62
C ALA A 74 -6.17 17.51 6.29
N TRP A 75 -5.45 17.57 5.17
CA TRP A 75 -6.07 17.77 3.86
C TRP A 75 -6.69 16.47 3.35
N PHE A 76 -5.99 15.35 3.51
CA PHE A 76 -6.47 14.04 3.06
C PHE A 76 -7.81 13.66 3.69
N VAL A 77 -7.97 13.87 5.00
CA VAL A 77 -9.23 13.58 5.70
C VAL A 77 -10.32 14.64 5.48
N ALA A 78 -9.96 15.80 4.94
CA ALA A 78 -10.88 16.91 4.69
C ALA A 78 -11.33 17.02 3.24
N VAL A 79 -10.61 16.48 2.26
CA VAL A 79 -10.97 16.60 0.85
C VAL A 79 -12.21 15.75 0.54
N ALA A 80 -13.12 16.28 -0.27
CA ALA A 80 -14.30 15.53 -0.72
C ALA A 80 -13.95 14.56 -1.86
N GLU A 81 -14.76 13.51 -2.04
CA GLU A 81 -14.68 12.63 -3.21
C GLU A 81 -14.76 13.46 -4.52
N PRO A 82 -14.13 13.03 -5.63
CA PRO A 82 -14.01 13.84 -6.84
C PRO A 82 -15.30 13.90 -7.68
N LYS A 83 -16.41 14.36 -7.11
CA LYS A 83 -17.67 14.60 -7.83
C LYS A 83 -17.80 16.03 -8.35
N ILE A 84 -18.40 16.15 -9.54
CA ILE A 84 -18.59 17.43 -10.24
C ILE A 84 -19.95 18.05 -9.89
N LEU A 85 -20.99 17.22 -9.72
CA LEU A 85 -22.35 17.71 -9.47
C LEU A 85 -22.49 18.25 -8.04
N PRO A 86 -23.19 19.38 -7.84
CA PRO A 86 -23.53 19.89 -6.52
C PRO A 86 -24.38 18.87 -5.75
N GLY A 87 -24.10 18.73 -4.45
CA GLY A 87 -24.84 17.81 -3.59
C GLY A 87 -24.19 17.66 -2.22
N LYS A 88 -24.71 16.74 -1.40
CA LYS A 88 -24.10 16.38 -0.12
C LYS A 88 -22.78 15.66 -0.39
N GLU A 89 -21.68 16.41 -0.31
CA GLU A 89 -20.33 15.88 -0.48
C GLU A 89 -20.02 14.81 0.57
N LYS A 90 -19.51 13.66 0.12
CA LYS A 90 -18.84 12.71 0.99
C LYS A 90 -17.34 12.98 0.98
N LEU A 91 -16.66 12.67 2.08
CA LEU A 91 -15.21 12.76 2.15
C LEU A 91 -14.57 11.72 1.23
N PHE A 92 -13.37 12.01 0.75
CA PHE A 92 -12.58 11.08 -0.06
C PHE A 92 -12.31 9.77 0.70
N ILE A 93 -12.06 9.86 2.00
CA ILE A 93 -11.86 8.71 2.90
C ILE A 93 -13.15 7.93 3.22
N ASN A 94 -14.27 8.22 2.58
CA ASN A 94 -15.51 7.48 2.82
C ASN A 94 -15.35 5.99 2.44
N ASP A 95 -15.76 5.09 3.34
CA ASP A 95 -15.68 3.63 3.15
C ASP A 95 -16.12 3.18 1.75
N GLY A 96 -17.31 3.61 1.30
CA GLY A 96 -17.85 3.20 0.00
C GLY A 96 -17.06 3.74 -1.19
N TYR A 97 -16.38 4.87 -1.06
CA TYR A 97 -15.51 5.39 -2.11
C TYR A 97 -14.15 4.66 -2.09
N MET A 98 -13.55 4.47 -0.91
CA MET A 98 -12.28 3.77 -0.76
C MET A 98 -12.36 2.29 -1.17
N GLN A 99 -13.51 1.64 -0.97
CA GLN A 99 -13.79 0.29 -1.49
C GLN A 99 -13.74 0.23 -3.02
N LYS A 100 -14.20 1.28 -3.74
CA LYS A 100 -14.07 1.35 -5.21
C LYS A 100 -12.61 1.43 -5.66
N LEU A 101 -11.70 1.79 -4.74
CA LEU A 101 -10.26 1.83 -4.99
C LEU A 101 -9.55 0.57 -4.46
N GLY A 102 -10.32 -0.44 -4.00
CA GLY A 102 -9.82 -1.73 -3.52
C GLY A 102 -9.33 -1.72 -2.07
N PHE A 103 -9.59 -0.65 -1.29
CA PHE A 103 -9.19 -0.58 0.12
C PHE A 103 -10.27 -1.16 1.04
N ILE A 104 -9.81 -1.75 2.14
CA ILE A 104 -10.66 -2.38 3.15
C ILE A 104 -11.03 -1.34 4.23
N PRO A 105 -12.31 -1.10 4.51
CA PRO A 105 -12.71 -0.18 5.57
C PRO A 105 -12.23 -0.59 6.97
N SER A 106 -11.84 0.39 7.79
CA SER A 106 -11.34 0.21 9.16
C SER A 106 -12.03 1.18 10.13
N PRO A 107 -12.32 0.79 11.38
CA PRO A 107 -12.93 1.69 12.35
C PRO A 107 -11.93 2.73 12.87
N PRO A 108 -12.41 3.87 13.43
CA PRO A 108 -11.55 4.82 14.10
C PRO A 108 -11.04 4.32 15.47
N SER A 109 -9.84 4.72 15.87
CA SER A 109 -9.11 4.22 17.07
C SER A 109 -9.75 4.56 18.42
N GLY A 110 -10.73 5.45 18.44
CA GLY A 110 -11.50 5.82 19.64
C GLY A 110 -12.79 5.02 19.82
N GLY A 111 -13.01 3.96 19.03
CA GLY A 111 -14.25 3.19 19.07
C GLY A 111 -15.47 4.06 18.77
N GLY A 112 -15.53 4.61 17.56
CA GLY A 112 -16.62 5.49 17.14
C GLY A 112 -17.98 4.80 17.18
N GLN A 113 -18.72 4.94 18.29
CA GLN A 113 -20.17 4.79 18.30
C GLN A 113 -20.79 5.98 17.56
N ALA A 114 -21.09 5.81 16.28
CA ALA A 114 -21.98 6.72 15.55
C ALA A 114 -22.61 6.01 14.34
N GLY A 115 -23.31 4.90 14.60
CA GLY A 115 -24.21 4.25 13.67
C GLY A 115 -25.26 3.49 14.49
N PRO A 116 -26.37 3.04 13.89
CA PRO A 116 -27.32 2.14 14.56
C PRO A 116 -26.55 1.02 15.26
N ALA A 117 -26.91 0.72 16.52
CA ALA A 117 -26.19 -0.25 17.33
C ALA A 117 -25.91 -1.56 16.56
N GLY A 118 -24.64 -1.96 16.48
CA GLY A 118 -24.19 -3.23 15.88
C GLY A 118 -23.93 -3.26 14.36
N TRP A 119 -24.29 -2.24 13.56
CA TRP A 119 -24.03 -2.28 12.11
C TRP A 119 -22.56 -2.04 11.76
N ARG A 120 -21.90 -1.08 12.40
CA ARG A 120 -20.50 -0.74 12.10
C ARG A 120 -19.50 -1.80 12.58
N GLU A 121 -19.75 -2.45 13.71
CA GLU A 121 -18.90 -3.54 14.21
C GLU A 121 -18.92 -4.74 13.25
N LYS A 122 -20.10 -5.12 12.74
CA LYS A 122 -20.24 -6.14 11.68
C LYS A 122 -19.65 -5.71 10.35
N ALA A 123 -19.66 -4.42 10.02
CA ALA A 123 -19.12 -3.90 8.76
C ALA A 123 -17.58 -3.98 8.70
N TYR A 124 -16.90 -3.86 9.84
CA TYR A 124 -15.43 -3.91 9.90
C TYR A 124 -14.86 -5.26 10.37
N GLY A 125 -15.70 -6.14 10.92
CA GLY A 125 -15.33 -7.49 11.32
C GLY A 125 -14.57 -7.60 12.64
N TYR A 126 -14.48 -6.52 13.42
CA TYR A 126 -13.92 -6.51 14.76
C TYR A 126 -15.02 -6.81 15.79
N LYS A 127 -14.73 -7.73 16.73
CA LYS A 127 -15.65 -8.18 17.77
C LYS A 127 -15.58 -7.32 19.04
N HIS A 128 -14.43 -6.70 19.32
CA HIS A 128 -14.22 -5.86 20.50
C HIS A 128 -13.96 -4.40 20.11
N LYS A 129 -14.21 -3.49 21.06
CA LYS A 129 -13.81 -2.08 20.91
C LYS A 129 -12.29 -2.01 20.82
N ILE A 130 -11.80 -1.49 19.71
CA ILE A 130 -10.39 -1.21 19.51
C ILE A 130 -10.04 0.06 20.28
N GLY A 131 -9.13 -0.04 21.24
CA GLY A 131 -8.70 1.12 22.06
C GLY A 131 -8.07 0.80 23.41
N GLY A 132 -7.76 -0.46 23.71
CA GLY A 132 -7.34 -0.89 25.04
C GLY A 132 -6.06 -1.72 25.11
N VAL A 133 -5.05 -1.48 24.26
CA VAL A 133 -3.70 -2.00 24.53
C VAL A 133 -2.83 -0.89 25.10
N PRO A 134 -2.28 -1.07 26.32
CA PRO A 134 -1.35 -0.11 26.91
C PRO A 134 -0.16 0.10 25.97
N ALA A 135 0.25 1.35 25.79
CA ALA A 135 1.60 1.62 25.30
C ALA A 135 2.60 0.97 26.27
N ASP A 136 3.45 0.08 25.78
CA ASP A 136 4.76 -0.04 26.42
C ASP A 136 5.56 1.24 26.08
N ALA A 137 6.56 1.57 26.90
CA ALA A 137 7.28 2.85 26.83
C ALA A 137 8.03 3.10 25.50
N SER A 138 8.00 2.14 24.56
CA SER A 138 8.64 2.21 23.24
C SER A 138 7.68 2.18 22.05
N VAL A 139 6.37 2.02 22.26
CA VAL A 139 5.42 1.86 21.15
C VAL A 139 4.19 2.76 21.30
N GLU A 140 3.81 3.41 20.18
CA GLU A 140 2.54 4.13 20.09
C GLU A 140 1.38 3.22 20.52
N SER A 141 0.65 3.62 21.56
CA SER A 141 -0.60 2.96 21.93
C SER A 141 -1.56 2.93 20.74
N ASN A 142 -2.46 1.95 20.68
CA ASN A 142 -3.52 1.96 19.67
C ASN A 142 -4.43 3.19 19.74
N GLN A 143 -4.41 3.94 20.85
CA GLN A 143 -5.10 5.21 20.98
C GLN A 143 -4.47 6.26 20.06
N GLY A 144 -5.23 6.72 19.07
CA GLY A 144 -4.81 7.80 18.18
C GLY A 144 -4.09 7.36 16.90
N LEU A 145 -3.93 6.07 16.63
CA LEU A 145 -3.36 5.57 15.37
C LEU A 145 -4.21 5.93 14.15
N ASN A 146 -5.54 5.86 14.29
CA ASN A 146 -6.46 6.13 13.19
C ASN A 146 -7.73 6.85 13.67
N PRO A 147 -7.63 8.11 14.10
CA PRO A 147 -8.77 8.86 14.64
C PRO A 147 -9.84 9.19 13.60
N ALA A 148 -9.48 9.26 12.31
CA ALA A 148 -10.40 9.55 11.21
C ALA A 148 -11.09 8.32 10.59
N GLY A 149 -10.72 7.10 11.00
CA GLY A 149 -11.24 5.88 10.39
C GLY A 149 -10.79 5.70 8.93
N MET A 150 -9.54 6.04 8.63
CA MET A 150 -8.91 5.73 7.35
C MET A 150 -8.91 4.22 7.10
N PRO A 151 -8.92 3.76 5.83
CA PRO A 151 -8.92 2.34 5.51
C PRO A 151 -7.68 1.60 6.05
N VAL A 152 -7.78 0.27 6.11
CA VAL A 152 -6.64 -0.61 6.38
C VAL A 152 -5.48 -0.25 5.46
N GLY A 153 -4.27 -0.11 6.04
CA GLY A 153 -3.08 0.25 5.28
C GLY A 153 -2.74 1.73 5.27
N PHE A 154 -3.51 2.60 5.95
CA PHE A 154 -3.18 4.01 6.09
C PHE A 154 -2.69 4.32 7.51
N ALA A 155 -1.63 5.11 7.62
CA ALA A 155 -1.08 5.59 8.89
C ALA A 155 -0.87 7.11 8.90
N ILE A 156 -0.78 7.66 10.10
CA ILE A 156 -0.37 9.05 10.33
C ILE A 156 1.09 9.04 10.71
N THR A 157 1.93 9.62 9.87
CA THR A 157 3.31 9.97 10.26
C THR A 157 3.26 11.33 10.92
N LYS A 158 3.52 11.38 12.23
CA LYS A 158 3.47 12.63 13.01
C LYS A 158 4.45 13.66 12.49
N ALA A 159 4.11 14.94 12.66
CA ALA A 159 4.95 16.07 12.26
C ALA A 159 6.42 15.84 12.63
N TYR A 160 7.31 16.01 11.65
CA TYR A 160 8.73 15.71 11.78
C TYR A 160 9.57 16.66 10.92
N ALA A 161 10.83 16.83 11.29
CA ALA A 161 11.78 17.56 10.46
C ALA A 161 12.15 16.71 9.25
N ASP A 162 11.94 17.25 8.05
CA ASP A 162 12.36 16.62 6.81
C ASP A 162 13.88 16.30 6.86
N PRO A 163 14.29 15.03 6.70
CA PRO A 163 15.70 14.65 6.86
C PRO A 163 16.66 15.37 5.92
N THR A 164 16.19 15.77 4.74
CA THR A 164 17.01 16.40 3.69
C THR A 164 17.11 17.91 3.88
N THR A 165 16.00 18.57 4.20
CA THR A 165 15.87 20.03 4.21
C THR A 165 15.83 20.62 5.62
N GLY A 166 15.62 19.80 6.65
CA GLY A 166 15.37 20.23 8.02
C GLY A 166 14.03 20.94 8.24
N LYS A 167 13.22 21.13 7.19
CA LYS A 167 11.93 21.83 7.28
C LYS A 167 10.95 20.96 8.07
N MET A 168 10.30 21.55 9.06
CA MET A 168 9.21 20.87 9.78
C MET A 168 8.03 20.62 8.83
N LEU A 169 7.65 19.35 8.69
CA LEU A 169 6.47 18.91 7.97
C LEU A 169 5.31 18.73 8.96
N PRO A 170 4.06 19.06 8.59
CA PRO A 170 2.91 18.73 9.42
C PRO A 170 2.68 17.21 9.43
N ASP A 171 1.72 16.71 10.22
CA ASP A 171 1.29 15.31 10.13
C ASP A 171 1.06 14.92 8.65
N GLN A 172 1.71 13.85 8.23
CA GLN A 172 1.65 13.29 6.88
C GLN A 172 0.78 12.04 6.88
N VAL A 173 0.24 11.70 5.72
CA VAL A 173 -0.45 10.43 5.51
C VAL A 173 0.42 9.51 4.67
N GLY A 174 0.56 8.27 5.14
CA GLY A 174 1.37 7.26 4.50
C GLY A 174 0.63 5.94 4.35
N LEU A 175 1.02 5.17 3.34
CA LEU A 175 0.64 3.77 3.24
C LEU A 175 1.58 2.91 4.10
N THR A 176 1.05 1.83 4.65
CA THR A 176 1.78 0.79 5.39
C THR A 176 1.79 -0.51 4.58
N CYS A 177 2.54 -1.52 5.04
CA CYS A 177 2.54 -2.87 4.46
C CYS A 177 1.11 -3.40 4.25
N ALA A 178 0.19 -3.12 5.18
CA ALA A 178 -1.19 -3.59 5.13
C ALA A 178 -2.00 -3.02 3.94
N ALA A 179 -1.57 -1.92 3.32
CA ALA A 179 -2.22 -1.41 2.10
C ALA A 179 -2.06 -2.36 0.91
N CYS A 180 -0.96 -3.12 0.88
CA CYS A 180 -0.60 -4.06 -0.18
C CYS A 180 -0.79 -5.52 0.27
N HIS A 181 -0.62 -5.76 1.57
CA HIS A 181 -0.58 -7.10 2.17
C HIS A 181 -1.76 -7.39 3.11
N THR A 182 -2.89 -6.72 2.94
CA THR A 182 -4.14 -7.15 3.58
C THR A 182 -5.23 -7.29 2.52
N GLY A 183 -5.72 -8.51 2.36
CA GLY A 183 -6.68 -8.89 1.33
C GLY A 183 -8.08 -9.13 1.86
N HIS A 184 -9.04 -9.19 0.95
CA HIS A 184 -10.36 -9.74 1.25
C HIS A 184 -10.95 -10.45 0.05
N LEU A 185 -11.90 -11.34 0.30
CA LEU A 185 -12.74 -11.95 -0.72
C LEU A 185 -14.20 -11.88 -0.26
N GLU A 186 -15.10 -11.61 -1.20
CA GLU A 186 -16.53 -11.51 -0.91
C GLU A 186 -17.26 -12.71 -1.51
N TYR A 187 -17.95 -13.48 -0.66
CA TYR A 187 -18.70 -14.65 -1.07
C TYR A 187 -19.96 -14.82 -0.23
N ASN A 188 -21.11 -15.07 -0.87
CA ASN A 188 -22.40 -15.26 -0.20
C ASN A 188 -22.78 -14.15 0.82
N GLY A 189 -22.37 -12.90 0.56
CA GLY A 189 -22.61 -11.76 1.43
C GLY A 189 -21.68 -11.67 2.64
N VAL A 190 -20.61 -12.47 2.70
CA VAL A 190 -19.56 -12.40 3.71
C VAL A 190 -18.28 -11.86 3.07
N SER A 191 -17.68 -10.83 3.67
CA SER A 191 -16.35 -10.35 3.30
C SER A 191 -15.32 -11.02 4.21
N LEU A 192 -14.67 -12.08 3.72
CA LEU A 192 -13.59 -12.75 4.44
C LEU A 192 -12.30 -11.96 4.24
N ARG A 193 -11.71 -11.48 5.34
CA ARG A 193 -10.54 -10.62 5.35
C ARG A 193 -9.31 -11.38 5.83
N ILE A 194 -8.18 -11.12 5.19
CA ILE A 194 -6.96 -11.93 5.27
C ILE A 194 -5.78 -11.01 5.56
N ASP A 195 -5.24 -11.10 6.77
CA ASP A 195 -4.00 -10.42 7.18
C ASP A 195 -2.81 -11.04 6.44
N GLY A 196 -1.85 -10.24 5.97
CA GLY A 196 -0.73 -10.74 5.17
C GLY A 196 -1.11 -11.34 3.82
N GLY A 197 -2.36 -11.19 3.37
CA GLY A 197 -2.84 -11.66 2.07
C GLY A 197 -2.73 -10.59 0.98
N ASN A 198 -3.14 -10.93 -0.24
CA ASN A 198 -2.99 -10.01 -1.38
C ASN A 198 -4.09 -8.93 -1.35
N ALA A 199 -3.72 -7.66 -1.21
CA ALA A 199 -4.69 -6.57 -1.25
C ALA A 199 -5.29 -6.39 -2.64
N ALA A 200 -6.55 -5.95 -2.68
CA ALA A 200 -7.19 -5.54 -3.93
C ALA A 200 -6.90 -4.08 -4.29
N SER A 201 -6.15 -3.34 -3.48
CA SER A 201 -5.92 -1.90 -3.61
C SER A 201 -5.33 -1.51 -4.98
N SER A 202 -5.67 -0.31 -5.44
CA SER A 202 -5.15 0.29 -6.67
C SER A 202 -4.51 1.64 -6.37
N LEU A 203 -3.18 1.67 -6.28
CA LEU A 203 -2.42 2.89 -5.98
C LEU A 203 -2.51 3.91 -7.13
N GLY A 204 -2.53 3.45 -8.38
CA GLY A 204 -2.74 4.32 -9.55
C GLY A 204 -4.10 5.03 -9.52
N GLN A 205 -5.17 4.31 -9.18
CA GLN A 205 -6.49 4.95 -9.02
C GLN A 205 -6.58 5.83 -7.77
N LEU A 206 -5.96 5.44 -6.65
CA LEU A 206 -5.90 6.28 -5.45
C LEU A 206 -5.28 7.64 -5.76
N THR A 207 -4.09 7.63 -6.37
CA THR A 207 -3.31 8.85 -6.65
C THR A 207 -3.97 9.73 -7.71
N SER A 208 -4.44 9.15 -8.81
CA SER A 208 -5.14 9.91 -9.87
C SER A 208 -6.45 10.53 -9.38
N THR A 209 -7.27 9.79 -8.64
CA THR A 209 -8.54 10.31 -8.13
C THR A 209 -8.37 11.29 -6.98
N LEU A 210 -7.35 11.13 -6.14
CA LEU A 210 -6.97 12.15 -5.14
C LEU A 210 -6.51 13.44 -5.83
N GLY A 211 -5.68 13.34 -6.89
CA GLY A 211 -5.30 14.48 -7.71
C GLY A 211 -6.52 15.21 -8.30
N ALA A 212 -7.50 14.47 -8.82
CA ALA A 212 -8.75 15.03 -9.29
C ALA A 212 -9.56 15.69 -8.16
N ALA A 213 -9.61 15.09 -6.97
CA ALA A 213 -10.30 15.64 -5.80
C ALA A 213 -9.69 16.97 -5.35
N LEU A 214 -8.36 17.08 -5.34
CA LEU A 214 -7.64 18.30 -5.03
C LEU A 214 -7.89 19.38 -6.11
N LEU A 215 -7.82 19.02 -7.39
CA LEU A 215 -8.08 19.95 -8.49
C LEU A 215 -9.52 20.49 -8.44
N LEU A 216 -10.51 19.62 -8.26
CA LEU A 216 -11.90 20.04 -8.12
C LEU A 216 -12.09 20.94 -6.89
N THR A 217 -11.33 20.70 -5.81
CA THR A 217 -11.34 21.55 -4.62
C THR A 217 -10.72 22.93 -4.89
N ASP A 218 -9.67 23.04 -5.71
CA ASP A 218 -9.06 24.33 -6.10
C ASP A 218 -9.97 25.16 -7.02
N VAL A 219 -10.67 24.52 -7.96
CA VAL A 219 -11.43 25.22 -9.02
C VAL A 219 -12.89 25.47 -8.69
N LEU A 220 -13.52 24.71 -7.79
CA LEU A 220 -14.93 24.87 -7.42
C LEU A 220 -15.05 25.60 -6.06
N PRO A 221 -15.56 26.85 -6.02
CA PRO A 221 -15.57 27.66 -4.79
C PRO A 221 -16.29 27.02 -3.60
N TRP A 222 -17.41 26.31 -3.82
CA TRP A 222 -18.14 25.64 -2.75
C TRP A 222 -17.34 24.47 -2.14
N ARG A 223 -16.53 23.79 -2.95
CA ARG A 223 -15.67 22.68 -2.49
C ARG A 223 -14.52 23.24 -1.68
N PHE A 224 -13.88 24.29 -2.18
CA PHE A 224 -12.81 24.97 -1.44
C PHE A 224 -13.30 25.47 -0.08
N ASN A 225 -14.47 26.12 -0.04
CA ASN A 225 -15.03 26.64 1.20
C ASN A 225 -15.27 25.52 2.22
N SER A 226 -15.92 24.43 1.80
CA SER A 226 -16.18 23.27 2.66
C SER A 226 -14.90 22.58 3.12
N PHE A 227 -13.90 22.47 2.24
CA PHE A 227 -12.57 21.96 2.56
C PHE A 227 -11.86 22.86 3.60
N ALA A 228 -11.85 24.17 3.38
CA ALA A 228 -11.24 25.15 4.27
C ALA A 228 -11.89 25.15 5.66
N ASP A 229 -13.23 24.99 5.73
CA ASP A 229 -13.96 24.86 6.98
C ASP A 229 -13.52 23.64 7.79
N ARG A 230 -13.31 22.49 7.11
CA ARG A 230 -12.85 21.24 7.74
C ARG A 230 -11.39 21.33 8.18
N VAL A 231 -10.52 21.97 7.40
CA VAL A 231 -9.08 22.07 7.67
C VAL A 231 -8.75 23.12 8.73
N LEU A 232 -9.34 24.31 8.63
CA LEU A 232 -9.00 25.47 9.46
C LEU A 232 -9.99 25.68 10.62
N GLY A 233 -11.17 25.06 10.55
CA GLY A 233 -12.24 25.24 11.52
C GLY A 233 -13.04 26.54 11.34
N PRO A 234 -14.12 26.71 12.14
CA PRO A 234 -15.09 27.80 11.96
C PRO A 234 -14.54 29.19 12.28
N LYS A 235 -13.41 29.30 12.98
CA LYS A 235 -12.77 30.57 13.37
C LYS A 235 -11.70 31.06 12.39
N ALA A 236 -11.55 30.40 11.24
CA ALA A 236 -10.52 30.72 10.26
C ALA A 236 -10.69 32.13 9.67
N THR A 237 -9.64 32.93 9.73
CA THR A 237 -9.58 34.27 9.14
C THR A 237 -9.56 34.22 7.61
N LYS A 238 -9.94 35.33 6.96
CA LYS A 238 -9.82 35.47 5.50
C LYS A 238 -8.38 35.27 5.02
N ALA A 239 -7.39 35.72 5.80
CA ALA A 239 -5.98 35.56 5.48
C ALA A 239 -5.55 34.07 5.50
N GLN A 240 -5.95 33.32 6.53
CA GLN A 240 -5.68 31.88 6.61
C GLN A 240 -6.32 31.10 5.45
N ARG A 241 -7.55 31.43 5.07
CA ARG A 241 -8.21 30.81 3.90
C ARG A 241 -7.48 31.12 2.60
N LYS A 242 -7.04 32.37 2.42
CA LYS A 242 -6.25 32.78 1.24
C LYS A 242 -4.93 32.02 1.19
N GLN A 243 -4.25 31.86 2.33
CA GLN A 243 -3.00 31.09 2.40
C GLN A 243 -3.24 29.61 2.07
N LEU A 244 -4.27 28.97 2.67
CA LEU A 244 -4.62 27.59 2.36
C LEU A 244 -4.91 27.37 0.87
N HIS A 245 -5.60 28.32 0.22
CA HIS A 245 -5.84 28.24 -1.22
C HIS A 245 -4.55 28.32 -2.03
N ALA A 246 -3.66 29.24 -1.66
CA ALA A 246 -2.35 29.39 -2.31
C ALA A 246 -1.49 28.12 -2.14
N ASP A 247 -1.48 27.54 -0.94
CA ASP A 247 -0.78 26.30 -0.65
C ASP A 247 -1.36 25.13 -1.47
N LEU A 248 -2.69 25.00 -1.53
CA LEU A 248 -3.37 23.97 -2.32
C LEU A 248 -2.98 24.06 -3.80
N LYS A 249 -3.03 25.27 -4.37
CA LYS A 249 -2.65 25.53 -5.75
C LYS A 249 -1.17 25.22 -6.01
N ALA A 250 -0.28 25.59 -5.09
CA ALA A 250 1.14 25.30 -5.20
C ALA A 250 1.39 23.77 -5.18
N THR A 251 0.74 23.05 -4.27
CA THR A 251 0.81 21.58 -4.21
C THR A 251 0.33 20.94 -5.51
N ILE A 252 -0.85 21.31 -6.04
CA ILE A 252 -1.37 20.78 -7.30
C ILE A 252 -0.38 21.02 -8.46
N LYS A 253 0.21 22.22 -8.53
CA LYS A 253 1.21 22.56 -9.54
C LYS A 253 2.45 21.67 -9.44
N THR A 254 2.96 21.44 -8.23
CA THR A 254 4.12 20.55 -8.00
C THR A 254 3.82 19.12 -8.42
N LEU A 255 2.64 18.58 -8.05
CA LEU A 255 2.23 17.23 -8.44
C LEU A 255 2.06 17.08 -9.95
N ALA A 256 1.44 18.06 -10.61
CA ALA A 256 1.30 18.06 -12.05
C ALA A 256 2.65 18.13 -12.78
N ALA A 257 3.61 18.90 -12.25
CA ALA A 257 4.95 18.98 -12.80
C ALA A 257 5.72 17.66 -12.65
N ALA A 258 5.64 17.02 -11.48
CA ALA A 258 6.25 15.72 -11.22
C ALA A 258 5.67 14.64 -12.16
N ALA A 259 4.34 14.54 -12.26
CA ALA A 259 3.68 13.60 -13.16
C ALA A 259 4.06 13.83 -14.63
N LYS A 260 4.13 15.10 -15.06
CA LYS A 260 4.54 15.44 -16.43
C LYS A 260 5.99 15.01 -16.72
N ALA A 261 6.89 15.13 -15.74
CA ALA A 261 8.31 14.83 -15.91
C ALA A 261 8.59 13.37 -16.29
N THR A 262 7.74 12.44 -15.85
CA THR A 262 7.91 11.00 -16.09
C THR A 262 6.92 10.42 -17.09
N SER A 263 5.80 11.12 -17.35
CA SER A 263 4.67 10.63 -18.15
C SER A 263 5.03 10.07 -19.53
N GLU A 264 6.01 10.66 -20.23
CA GLU A 264 6.39 10.17 -21.55
C GLU A 264 7.14 8.83 -21.49
N ILE A 265 7.96 8.63 -20.46
CA ILE A 265 8.69 7.37 -20.22
C ILE A 265 7.67 6.27 -19.88
N ASP A 266 6.75 6.55 -18.96
CA ASP A 266 5.69 5.62 -18.57
C ASP A 266 4.75 5.30 -19.75
N ARG A 267 4.43 6.27 -20.60
CA ARG A 267 3.57 6.06 -21.78
C ARG A 267 4.25 5.18 -22.83
N ARG A 268 5.58 5.29 -22.98
CA ARG A 268 6.35 4.56 -23.99
C ARG A 268 6.65 3.14 -23.55
N ASP A 269 7.12 2.96 -22.32
CA ASP A 269 7.72 1.71 -21.84
C ASP A 269 6.95 1.07 -20.67
N GLY A 270 5.94 1.76 -20.12
CA GLY A 270 5.21 1.31 -18.96
C GLY A 270 4.03 0.38 -19.27
N VAL A 271 3.70 -0.45 -18.29
CA VAL A 271 2.53 -1.32 -18.26
C VAL A 271 1.58 -0.81 -17.19
N PRO A 272 0.30 -0.53 -17.51
CA PRO A 272 -0.65 -0.05 -16.53
C PRO A 272 -0.84 -1.01 -15.35
N GLU A 273 -0.54 -0.51 -14.15
CA GLU A 273 -0.93 -1.14 -12.90
C GLU A 273 -2.46 -1.22 -12.78
N GLY A 274 -2.93 -2.10 -11.91
CA GLY A 274 -4.36 -2.28 -11.66
C GLY A 274 -4.61 -2.86 -10.29
N PHE A 275 -5.88 -3.18 -10.00
CA PHE A 275 -6.24 -3.83 -8.75
C PHE A 275 -5.40 -5.10 -8.53
N ASN A 276 -4.94 -5.30 -7.30
CA ASN A 276 -4.10 -6.41 -6.86
C ASN A 276 -2.66 -6.45 -7.39
N ARG A 277 -2.20 -5.48 -8.19
CA ARG A 277 -0.85 -5.53 -8.76
C ARG A 277 -0.13 -4.19 -8.78
N LEU A 278 1.17 -4.24 -8.52
CA LEU A 278 2.06 -3.09 -8.44
C LEU A 278 3.45 -3.48 -8.94
N ASP A 279 4.16 -2.54 -9.55
CA ASP A 279 5.59 -2.68 -9.81
C ASP A 279 6.40 -2.10 -8.65
N ALA A 280 6.49 -2.86 -7.55
CA ALA A 280 7.10 -2.40 -6.30
C ALA A 280 8.59 -2.09 -6.47
N LEU A 281 9.34 -2.94 -7.18
CA LEU A 281 10.79 -2.80 -7.32
C LEU A 281 11.17 -1.59 -8.17
N ASN A 282 10.46 -1.32 -9.28
CA ASN A 282 10.73 -0.08 -10.03
C ASN A 282 10.36 1.15 -9.21
N ARG A 283 9.23 1.13 -8.49
CA ARG A 283 8.81 2.23 -7.60
C ARG A 283 9.85 2.53 -6.52
N ILE A 284 10.33 1.50 -5.81
CA ILE A 284 11.37 1.66 -4.79
C ILE A 284 12.61 2.32 -5.39
N GLY A 285 13.14 1.78 -6.48
CA GLY A 285 14.35 2.38 -7.06
C GLY A 285 14.10 3.75 -7.70
N ASN A 286 12.89 4.06 -8.20
CA ASN A 286 12.55 5.41 -8.66
C ASN A 286 12.53 6.40 -7.50
N GLU A 287 12.04 5.99 -6.34
CA GLU A 287 12.08 6.84 -5.16
C GLU A 287 13.52 7.09 -4.70
N VAL A 288 14.31 6.03 -4.55
CA VAL A 288 15.70 6.11 -4.08
C VAL A 288 16.61 6.85 -5.06
N PHE A 289 16.56 6.52 -6.35
CA PHE A 289 17.56 6.97 -7.33
C PHE A 289 17.08 8.10 -8.24
N TYR A 290 15.78 8.39 -8.30
CA TYR A 290 15.26 9.56 -9.01
C TYR A 290 14.78 10.64 -8.03
N VAL A 291 13.75 10.36 -7.24
CA VAL A 291 13.08 11.38 -6.39
C VAL A 291 14.03 11.94 -5.33
N ASN A 292 14.68 11.08 -4.55
CA ASN A 292 15.58 11.51 -3.48
C ASN A 292 16.87 12.20 -3.98
N LEU A 293 17.19 12.05 -5.27
CA LEU A 293 18.33 12.72 -5.91
C LEU A 293 17.94 13.98 -6.68
N LEU A 294 16.65 14.34 -6.78
CA LEU A 294 16.20 15.60 -7.38
C LEU A 294 16.93 16.85 -6.84
N PRO A 295 17.21 16.98 -5.52
CA PRO A 295 17.88 18.17 -4.97
C PRO A 295 19.29 18.40 -5.50
N VAL A 296 19.98 17.37 -6.00
CA VAL A 296 21.35 17.46 -6.53
C VAL A 296 21.42 17.51 -8.05
N LYS A 297 20.27 17.75 -8.71
CA LYS A 297 20.22 18.01 -10.15
C LYS A 297 21.14 19.18 -10.50
N SER A 298 22.01 18.97 -11.49
CA SER A 298 23.01 19.93 -11.95
C SER A 298 23.19 19.84 -13.47
N ALA A 299 24.06 20.69 -14.03
CA ALA A 299 24.40 20.63 -15.46
C ALA A 299 25.06 19.29 -15.87
N THR A 300 25.68 18.57 -14.94
CA THR A 300 26.41 17.32 -15.20
C THR A 300 25.70 16.07 -14.70
N PHE A 301 24.61 16.24 -13.95
CA PHE A 301 23.82 15.15 -13.40
C PHE A 301 22.33 15.49 -13.38
N ASP A 302 21.54 14.81 -14.21
CA ASP A 302 20.08 14.83 -14.15
C ASP A 302 19.57 13.48 -13.60
N PRO A 303 18.97 13.44 -12.40
CA PRO A 303 18.43 12.22 -11.81
C PRO A 303 17.42 11.48 -12.68
N LEU A 304 16.79 12.16 -13.65
CA LEU A 304 15.85 11.53 -14.58
C LEU A 304 16.47 10.33 -15.34
N VAL A 305 17.80 10.28 -15.47
CA VAL A 305 18.54 9.13 -16.02
C VAL A 305 18.28 7.82 -15.26
N ASN A 306 17.88 7.90 -13.99
CA ASN A 306 17.61 6.74 -13.13
C ASN A 306 16.13 6.34 -13.06
N TYR A 307 15.26 7.12 -13.72
CA TYR A 307 13.84 6.81 -13.75
C TYR A 307 13.57 5.62 -14.67
N ALA A 308 12.97 4.57 -14.11
CA ALA A 308 12.50 3.40 -14.85
C ALA A 308 10.98 3.45 -14.97
N ALA A 309 10.45 3.19 -16.17
CA ALA A 309 9.01 3.02 -16.35
C ALA A 309 8.49 1.87 -15.47
N LEU A 310 7.26 2.00 -14.97
CA LEU A 310 6.58 0.91 -14.28
C LEU A 310 6.15 -0.14 -15.32
N SER A 311 6.87 -1.24 -15.44
CA SER A 311 6.75 -2.19 -16.56
C SER A 311 6.50 -3.63 -16.14
N ALA A 312 6.69 -3.98 -14.85
CA ALA A 312 6.57 -5.34 -14.34
C ALA A 312 5.58 -5.46 -13.15
N PRO A 313 4.31 -5.05 -13.29
CA PRO A 313 3.37 -5.11 -12.18
C PRO A 313 3.00 -6.57 -11.83
N VAL A 314 3.32 -7.00 -10.61
CA VAL A 314 3.00 -8.33 -10.09
C VAL A 314 2.00 -8.25 -8.94
N LYS A 315 1.36 -9.38 -8.62
CA LYS A 315 0.52 -9.46 -7.43
C LYS A 315 1.33 -9.27 -6.17
N TYR A 316 0.79 -8.58 -5.17
CA TYR A 316 1.39 -8.56 -3.85
C TYR A 316 1.61 -10.00 -3.37
N PRO A 317 2.79 -10.39 -2.88
CA PRO A 317 3.00 -11.71 -2.27
C PRO A 317 2.38 -11.75 -0.87
N HIS A 318 2.12 -12.95 -0.35
CA HIS A 318 1.69 -13.07 1.04
C HIS A 318 2.85 -12.85 2.02
N LEU A 319 2.54 -12.44 3.25
CA LEU A 319 3.55 -12.18 4.30
C LEU A 319 3.81 -13.39 5.20
N TRP A 320 2.83 -14.27 5.40
CA TRP A 320 3.02 -15.42 6.28
C TRP A 320 4.19 -16.28 5.82
N THR A 321 4.94 -16.84 6.78
CA THR A 321 6.15 -17.67 6.59
C THR A 321 7.39 -16.98 5.98
N THR A 322 7.21 -15.86 5.28
CA THR A 322 8.29 -15.14 4.58
C THR A 322 9.49 -14.72 5.46
N PRO A 323 9.33 -14.33 6.74
CA PRO A 323 10.48 -14.01 7.61
C PRO A 323 11.49 -15.16 7.74
N TRP A 324 11.05 -16.40 7.56
CA TRP A 324 11.87 -17.59 7.68
C TRP A 324 12.51 -18.05 6.36
N PHE A 325 12.38 -17.29 5.26
CA PHE A 325 12.96 -17.68 3.97
C PHE A 325 14.40 -17.15 3.82
N THR A 326 15.24 -17.89 3.10
CA THR A 326 16.58 -17.40 2.71
C THR A 326 16.53 -16.20 1.75
N TRP A 327 15.48 -16.13 0.92
CA TRP A 327 15.28 -15.08 -0.08
C TRP A 327 13.78 -14.74 -0.18
N ALA A 328 13.47 -13.45 -0.25
CA ALA A 328 12.15 -12.92 -0.50
C ALA A 328 12.08 -12.20 -1.86
N GLN A 329 10.90 -11.69 -2.21
CA GLN A 329 10.52 -11.14 -3.54
C GLN A 329 10.36 -12.22 -4.61
N TYR A 330 9.66 -11.89 -5.71
CA TYR A 330 9.41 -12.82 -6.82
C TYR A 330 10.68 -13.22 -7.58
N ASP A 331 11.72 -12.38 -7.53
CA ASP A 331 13.03 -12.61 -8.14
C ASP A 331 14.05 -13.22 -7.16
N GLY A 332 13.67 -13.44 -5.90
CA GLY A 332 14.56 -14.01 -4.88
C GLY A 332 15.75 -13.11 -4.55
N SER A 333 15.56 -11.79 -4.55
CA SER A 333 16.66 -10.80 -4.52
C SER A 333 17.06 -10.27 -3.14
N ILE A 334 16.19 -10.41 -2.12
CA ILE A 334 16.44 -9.81 -0.79
C ILE A 334 16.39 -10.86 0.30
N GLY A 335 17.54 -11.12 0.93
CA GLY A 335 17.69 -12.13 1.99
C GLY A 335 17.68 -11.59 3.42
N GLN A 336 17.65 -10.26 3.61
CA GLN A 336 17.66 -9.64 4.93
C GLN A 336 16.35 -8.88 5.21
N PRO A 337 15.54 -9.32 6.20
CA PRO A 337 14.24 -8.70 6.49
C PRO A 337 14.31 -7.21 6.84
N ALA A 338 15.32 -6.79 7.60
CA ALA A 338 15.49 -5.38 7.96
C ALA A 338 15.74 -4.50 6.71
N ILE A 339 16.63 -4.93 5.80
CA ILE A 339 16.90 -4.22 4.54
C ILE A 339 15.63 -4.18 3.68
N ARG A 340 14.92 -5.31 3.57
CA ARG A 340 13.64 -5.39 2.85
C ARG A 340 12.65 -4.36 3.38
N ASN A 341 12.36 -4.39 4.67
CA ASN A 341 11.32 -3.55 5.28
C ASN A 341 11.67 -2.05 5.21
N VAL A 342 12.94 -1.68 5.42
CA VAL A 342 13.39 -0.29 5.27
C VAL A 342 13.31 0.16 3.81
N GLY A 343 13.75 -0.68 2.87
CA GLY A 343 13.68 -0.38 1.44
C GLY A 343 12.25 -0.22 0.93
N GLU A 344 11.33 -1.09 1.38
CA GLU A 344 9.90 -0.99 1.07
C GLU A 344 9.26 0.27 1.67
N ALA A 345 9.57 0.61 2.93
CA ALA A 345 9.11 1.85 3.55
C ALA A 345 9.61 3.09 2.78
N ILE A 346 10.88 3.11 2.37
CA ILE A 346 11.41 4.19 1.52
C ILE A 346 10.66 4.22 0.18
N GLY A 347 10.41 3.08 -0.46
CA GLY A 347 9.69 3.03 -1.74
C GLY A 347 8.23 3.50 -1.69
N VAL A 348 7.62 3.55 -0.51
CA VAL A 348 6.32 4.21 -0.28
C VAL A 348 6.49 5.59 0.38
N LEU A 349 7.60 6.27 0.11
CA LEU A 349 7.92 7.64 0.47
C LEU A 349 8.19 7.86 1.97
N ALA A 350 8.81 6.92 2.67
CA ALA A 350 9.59 7.27 3.85
C ALA A 350 10.83 8.08 3.39
N ARG A 351 11.03 9.26 3.97
CA ARG A 351 12.06 10.18 3.51
C ARG A 351 13.42 9.73 3.99
N VAL A 352 14.43 9.89 3.14
CA VAL A 352 15.83 9.64 3.47
C VAL A 352 16.70 10.75 2.87
N ASN A 353 17.67 11.23 3.64
CA ASN A 353 18.62 12.20 3.16
C ASN A 353 19.73 11.52 2.35
N MET A 354 19.78 11.84 1.05
CA MET A 354 20.80 11.34 0.13
C MET A 354 21.65 12.47 -0.48
N THR A 355 21.61 13.68 0.07
CA THR A 355 22.15 14.85 -0.64
C THR A 355 22.97 15.83 0.20
N THR A 356 22.96 15.72 1.54
CA THR A 356 23.75 16.62 2.41
C THR A 356 25.18 16.11 2.60
N TYR A 357 25.98 16.14 1.54
CA TYR A 357 27.35 15.61 1.54
C TYR A 357 28.33 16.38 2.45
N ASP A 358 28.06 17.66 2.69
CA ASP A 358 28.85 18.55 3.54
C ASP A 358 28.65 18.27 5.04
N GLN A 359 27.60 17.54 5.41
CA GLN A 359 27.32 17.13 6.79
C GLN A 359 27.13 15.61 6.85
N PRO A 360 28.22 14.82 6.84
CA PRO A 360 28.15 13.35 6.75
C PRO A 360 27.30 12.68 7.82
N HIS A 361 27.17 13.29 9.00
CA HIS A 361 26.34 12.80 10.09
C HIS A 361 24.82 12.90 9.83
N LYS A 362 24.40 13.71 8.84
CA LYS A 362 23.00 13.82 8.39
C LYS A 362 22.69 12.97 7.17
N LEU A 363 23.72 12.52 6.46
CA LEU A 363 23.53 11.62 5.34
C LEU A 363 22.91 10.34 5.88
N TRP A 364 21.87 9.84 5.20
CA TRP A 364 21.06 8.69 5.60
C TRP A 364 20.08 8.92 6.77
N ASP A 365 19.99 10.14 7.32
CA ASP A 365 18.89 10.49 8.21
C ASP A 365 17.58 10.15 7.51
N SER A 366 16.66 9.50 8.22
CA SER A 366 15.41 9.04 7.63
C SER A 366 14.23 9.22 8.56
N SER A 367 13.03 9.23 8.00
CA SER A 367 11.79 9.20 8.78
C SER A 367 11.39 7.79 9.22
N VAL A 368 12.16 6.75 8.87
CA VAL A 368 11.83 5.35 9.13
C VAL A 368 11.89 5.04 10.63
N PRO A 369 10.77 4.63 11.26
CA PRO A 369 10.74 4.22 12.65
C PRO A 369 11.17 2.75 12.75
N VAL A 370 12.47 2.50 12.84
CA VAL A 370 13.05 1.13 12.86
C VAL A 370 12.40 0.25 13.94
N GLY A 371 12.06 0.81 15.10
CA GLY A 371 11.34 0.07 16.16
C GLY A 371 9.97 -0.45 15.73
N ASN A 372 9.21 0.34 14.96
CA ASN A 372 7.92 -0.12 14.42
C ASN A 372 8.13 -1.22 13.37
N LEU A 373 9.11 -1.06 12.47
CA LEU A 373 9.42 -2.09 11.47
C LEU A 373 9.87 -3.41 12.12
N ALA A 374 10.67 -3.33 13.19
CA ALA A 374 11.07 -4.51 13.97
C ALA A 374 9.87 -5.20 14.63
N ARG A 375 8.95 -4.44 15.24
CA ARG A 375 7.73 -5.01 15.82
C ARG A 375 6.82 -5.63 14.75
N MET A 376 6.68 -5.00 13.58
CA MET A 376 5.94 -5.57 12.45
C MET A 376 6.54 -6.90 12.02
N GLU A 377 7.87 -6.99 11.88
CA GLU A 377 8.55 -8.23 11.52
C GLU A 377 8.31 -9.32 12.57
N GLN A 378 8.49 -9.00 13.85
CA GLN A 378 8.25 -9.94 14.96
C GLN A 378 6.82 -10.49 14.98
N GLN A 379 5.82 -9.64 14.68
CA GLN A 379 4.42 -10.07 14.57
C GLN A 379 4.20 -11.07 13.41
N ILE A 380 4.92 -10.92 12.30
CA ILE A 380 4.82 -11.83 11.15
C ILE A 380 5.62 -13.12 11.43
N GLU A 381 6.80 -12.99 12.01
CA GLU A 381 7.78 -14.05 12.22
C GLU A 381 7.32 -15.09 13.26
N GLY A 382 6.94 -14.61 14.45
CA GLY A 382 6.68 -15.46 15.61
C GLY A 382 7.92 -16.21 16.13
N PRO A 383 7.75 -17.21 17.01
CA PRO A 383 8.87 -18.00 17.52
C PRO A 383 9.47 -18.94 16.46
N ASN A 384 10.68 -19.42 16.73
CA ASN A 384 11.42 -20.32 15.85
C ASN A 384 10.59 -21.58 15.50
N PRO A 385 10.33 -21.84 14.20
CA PRO A 385 9.47 -22.94 13.78
C PRO A 385 10.10 -24.33 13.99
N LEU A 386 11.42 -24.41 14.14
CA LEU A 386 12.15 -25.66 14.36
C LEU A 386 12.26 -26.06 15.84
N ASP A 387 11.81 -25.19 16.76
CA ASP A 387 11.67 -25.54 18.17
C ASP A 387 10.83 -26.80 18.35
N ARG A 388 11.09 -27.53 19.42
CA ARG A 388 10.36 -28.76 19.75
C ARG A 388 9.25 -28.47 20.75
N GLU A 389 8.08 -29.04 20.50
CA GLU A 389 7.03 -29.17 21.51
C GLU A 389 7.38 -30.29 22.50
N PRO A 390 6.74 -30.36 23.69
CA PRO A 390 7.01 -31.40 24.69
C PRO A 390 6.83 -32.84 24.17
N ASP A 391 6.04 -33.04 23.12
CA ASP A 391 5.80 -34.32 22.46
C ASP A 391 6.90 -34.69 21.43
N GLY A 392 7.93 -33.86 21.27
CA GLY A 392 9.06 -34.06 20.36
C GLY A 392 8.79 -33.65 18.91
N ARG A 393 7.57 -33.23 18.56
CA ARG A 393 7.27 -32.71 17.22
C ARG A 393 7.86 -31.31 17.05
N VAL A 394 8.15 -30.92 15.80
CA VAL A 394 8.49 -29.51 15.57
C VAL A 394 7.26 -28.63 15.80
N ARG A 395 7.49 -27.45 16.38
CA ARG A 395 6.49 -26.42 16.66
C ARG A 395 5.78 -25.98 15.39
N GLY A 396 6.53 -25.81 14.30
CA GLY A 396 6.07 -25.22 13.06
C GLY A 396 5.87 -23.70 13.18
N PHE A 397 5.43 -23.05 12.10
CA PHE A 397 5.25 -21.59 12.11
C PHE A 397 4.13 -21.17 13.07
N LYS A 398 4.44 -20.24 13.98
CA LYS A 398 3.49 -19.67 14.96
C LYS A 398 3.39 -18.14 14.89
N GLY A 399 4.04 -17.51 13.92
CA GLY A 399 3.78 -16.12 13.56
C GLY A 399 2.48 -15.97 12.77
N LEU A 400 2.41 -14.95 11.91
CA LEU A 400 1.29 -14.78 10.99
C LEU A 400 1.17 -16.03 10.10
N SER A 401 0.01 -16.67 10.14
CA SER A 401 -0.24 -17.93 9.44
C SER A 401 -1.18 -17.75 8.25
N GLY A 402 -1.04 -18.59 7.22
CA GLY A 402 -2.04 -18.68 6.17
C GLY A 402 -3.39 -19.13 6.76
N PRO A 403 -4.51 -18.48 6.43
CA PRO A 403 -5.78 -18.76 7.07
C PRO A 403 -6.28 -20.17 6.72
N LYS A 404 -6.92 -20.84 7.68
CA LYS A 404 -7.61 -22.10 7.42
C LYS A 404 -8.84 -21.87 6.55
N TRP A 405 -9.16 -22.84 5.69
CA TRP A 405 -10.33 -22.79 4.82
C TRP A 405 -11.63 -22.70 5.65
N PRO A 406 -12.41 -21.61 5.54
CA PRO A 406 -13.63 -21.43 6.32
C PRO A 406 -14.78 -22.24 5.71
N GLN A 407 -14.86 -23.51 6.09
CA GLN A 407 -15.83 -24.48 5.53
C GLN A 407 -17.30 -24.08 5.74
N ASP A 408 -17.59 -23.26 6.74
CA ASP A 408 -18.92 -22.72 7.02
C ASP A 408 -19.37 -21.67 6.00
N VAL A 409 -18.41 -21.01 5.30
CA VAL A 409 -18.69 -19.99 4.28
C VAL A 409 -18.42 -20.51 2.88
N LEU A 410 -17.26 -21.14 2.66
CA LEU A 410 -16.81 -21.59 1.34
C LEU A 410 -17.16 -23.05 1.01
N GLY A 411 -17.84 -23.74 1.94
CA GLY A 411 -18.24 -25.13 1.79
C GLY A 411 -17.21 -26.13 2.32
N ARG A 412 -17.68 -27.35 2.59
CA ARG A 412 -16.87 -28.41 3.18
C ARG A 412 -15.84 -28.96 2.21
N ILE A 413 -14.68 -29.33 2.73
CA ILE A 413 -13.62 -29.99 1.96
C ILE A 413 -13.96 -31.47 1.84
N ASP A 414 -13.92 -32.01 0.62
CA ASP A 414 -13.95 -33.45 0.37
C ASP A 414 -12.58 -34.04 0.73
N ILE A 415 -12.49 -34.63 1.92
CA ILE A 415 -11.23 -35.14 2.48
C ILE A 415 -10.64 -36.28 1.64
N ALA A 416 -11.48 -37.12 1.02
CA ALA A 416 -10.99 -38.20 0.18
C ALA A 416 -10.30 -37.63 -1.07
N LYS A 417 -10.86 -36.58 -1.68
CA LYS A 417 -10.21 -35.86 -2.78
C LYS A 417 -8.98 -35.08 -2.33
N ALA A 418 -9.00 -34.48 -1.15
CA ALA A 418 -7.84 -33.78 -0.61
C ALA A 418 -6.64 -34.73 -0.42
N GLU A 419 -6.86 -35.92 0.14
CA GLU A 419 -5.81 -36.94 0.29
C GLU A 419 -5.32 -37.49 -1.05
N ALA A 420 -6.21 -37.67 -2.02
CA ALA A 420 -5.79 -38.02 -3.39
C ALA A 420 -4.93 -36.89 -4.01
N GLY A 421 -5.34 -35.64 -3.82
CA GLY A 421 -4.60 -34.45 -4.24
C GLY A 421 -3.23 -34.33 -3.58
N ARG A 422 -3.11 -34.69 -2.30
CA ARG A 422 -1.83 -34.69 -1.56
C ARG A 422 -0.78 -35.58 -2.25
N LYS A 423 -1.19 -36.75 -2.74
CA LYS A 423 -0.30 -37.66 -3.50
C LYS A 423 0.11 -37.06 -4.85
N VAL A 424 -0.81 -36.39 -5.54
CA VAL A 424 -0.50 -35.70 -6.81
C VAL A 424 0.46 -34.55 -6.58
N TYR A 425 0.25 -33.74 -5.54
CA TYR A 425 1.12 -32.64 -5.17
C TYR A 425 2.55 -33.11 -4.90
N ALA A 426 2.70 -34.17 -4.09
CA ALA A 426 4.00 -34.76 -3.79
C ALA A 426 4.76 -35.20 -5.06
N LEU A 427 4.05 -35.75 -6.04
CA LEU A 427 4.64 -36.23 -7.30
C LEU A 427 4.95 -35.11 -8.30
N ARG A 428 4.13 -34.06 -8.37
CA ARG A 428 4.14 -33.08 -9.48
C ARG A 428 4.53 -31.66 -9.09
N CYS A 429 4.29 -31.27 -7.85
CA CYS A 429 4.39 -29.88 -7.41
C CYS A 429 5.52 -29.67 -6.41
N GLN A 430 5.71 -30.62 -5.49
CA GLN A 430 6.63 -30.51 -4.36
C GLN A 430 8.09 -30.26 -4.76
N GLY A 431 8.53 -30.75 -5.92
CA GLY A 431 9.88 -30.51 -6.42
C GLY A 431 10.20 -29.03 -6.66
N CYS A 432 9.19 -28.22 -6.97
CA CYS A 432 9.33 -26.76 -7.06
C CYS A 432 8.84 -26.05 -5.79
N HIS A 433 7.69 -26.45 -5.25
CA HIS A 433 6.98 -25.71 -4.20
C HIS A 433 7.28 -26.13 -2.75
N LEU A 434 8.20 -27.08 -2.54
CA LEU A 434 8.49 -27.69 -1.24
C LEU A 434 7.30 -28.49 -0.67
N PRO A 435 7.52 -29.30 0.39
CA PRO A 435 6.43 -30.01 1.07
C PRO A 435 5.43 -29.02 1.70
N PRO A 436 4.14 -29.40 1.83
CA PRO A 436 3.14 -28.55 2.48
C PRO A 436 3.53 -28.20 3.93
N VAL A 437 3.22 -26.97 4.34
CA VAL A 437 3.52 -26.45 5.69
C VAL A 437 2.87 -27.29 6.80
N ASP A 438 1.62 -27.73 6.58
CA ASP A 438 0.85 -28.52 7.52
C ASP A 438 0.82 -30.02 7.19
N ASP A 439 1.80 -30.52 6.42
CA ASP A 439 1.92 -31.96 6.19
C ASP A 439 2.10 -32.72 7.52
N PRO A 440 1.30 -33.77 7.80
CA PRO A 440 1.40 -34.53 9.05
C PRO A 440 2.78 -35.15 9.30
N ASN A 441 3.55 -35.43 8.24
CA ASN A 441 4.89 -36.01 8.34
C ASN A 441 5.98 -34.97 8.63
N GLN A 442 5.62 -33.68 8.74
CA GLN A 442 6.54 -32.57 9.00
C GLN A 442 7.73 -32.51 8.01
N ALA A 443 7.52 -32.96 6.77
CA ALA A 443 8.57 -33.10 5.76
C ALA A 443 9.28 -31.78 5.42
N LEU A 444 8.57 -30.65 5.51
CA LEU A 444 9.12 -29.31 5.31
C LEU A 444 10.23 -28.98 6.34
N TYR A 445 10.17 -29.57 7.53
CA TYR A 445 11.04 -29.26 8.67
C TYR A 445 12.24 -30.21 8.79
N THR A 446 12.55 -30.93 7.71
CA THR A 446 13.73 -31.78 7.63
C THR A 446 15.01 -30.92 7.49
N PRO A 447 16.12 -31.25 8.16
CA PRO A 447 17.32 -30.42 8.15
C PRO A 447 17.88 -30.11 6.76
N SER A 448 17.67 -30.97 5.76
CA SER A 448 18.11 -30.74 4.38
C SER A 448 17.49 -29.49 3.74
N LEU A 449 16.27 -29.12 4.13
CA LEU A 449 15.54 -27.97 3.58
C LEU A 449 15.83 -26.65 4.30
N TRP A 450 16.60 -26.68 5.39
CA TRP A 450 16.91 -25.51 6.21
C TRP A 450 18.41 -25.24 6.21
N THR A 451 18.80 -23.97 6.35
CA THR A 451 20.21 -23.61 6.54
C THR A 451 20.75 -24.19 7.84
N THR A 452 22.06 -24.22 7.98
CA THR A 452 22.66 -24.38 9.30
C THR A 452 22.27 -23.20 10.18
N ALA A 453 22.17 -23.44 11.49
CA ALA A 453 21.88 -22.37 12.44
C ALA A 453 22.96 -21.28 12.38
N ASN A 454 22.54 -20.02 12.43
CA ASN A 454 23.44 -18.87 12.59
C ASN A 454 23.91 -18.75 14.06
N GLU A 455 24.67 -17.69 14.36
CA GLU A 455 25.17 -17.39 15.71
C GLU A 455 24.06 -17.11 16.75
N HIS A 456 22.83 -16.84 16.29
CA HIS A 456 21.64 -16.65 17.11
C HIS A 456 20.77 -17.92 17.23
N GLY A 457 21.21 -19.05 16.66
CA GLY A 457 20.48 -20.31 16.70
C GLY A 457 19.34 -20.41 15.67
N GLU A 458 19.24 -19.46 14.74
CA GLU A 458 18.17 -19.41 13.74
C GLU A 458 18.59 -20.15 12.47
N SER A 459 17.64 -20.88 11.88
CA SER A 459 17.81 -21.51 10.58
C SER A 459 16.70 -21.02 9.65
N TYR A 460 17.02 -20.85 8.38
CA TYR A 460 16.12 -20.30 7.36
C TYR A 460 15.78 -21.37 6.32
N LEU A 461 14.54 -21.38 5.87
CA LEU A 461 14.02 -22.28 4.84
C LEU A 461 14.63 -21.92 3.49
N LYS A 462 15.24 -22.91 2.84
CA LYS A 462 15.78 -22.81 1.48
C LYS A 462 14.62 -22.89 0.49
N VAL A 463 14.10 -21.74 0.08
CA VAL A 463 13.10 -21.66 -0.99
C VAL A 463 13.76 -21.97 -2.34
N ASN A 464 13.04 -22.70 -3.20
CA ASN A 464 13.55 -23.04 -4.52
C ASN A 464 13.41 -21.83 -5.47
N ILE A 465 14.52 -21.37 -6.02
CA ILE A 465 14.53 -20.42 -7.13
C ILE A 465 14.57 -21.20 -8.44
N ILE A 466 13.46 -21.21 -9.17
CA ILE A 466 13.31 -21.95 -10.42
C ILE A 466 13.77 -21.07 -11.58
N PRO A 467 14.68 -21.55 -12.45
CA PRO A 467 15.12 -20.77 -13.60
C PRO A 467 13.95 -20.35 -14.50
N LEU A 468 14.01 -19.12 -15.03
CA LEU A 468 12.99 -18.58 -15.92
C LEU A 468 12.73 -19.47 -17.14
N SER A 469 13.78 -20.10 -17.69
CA SER A 469 13.69 -21.05 -18.81
C SER A 469 12.89 -22.32 -18.49
N VAL A 470 12.73 -22.64 -17.20
CA VAL A 470 11.94 -23.79 -16.73
C VAL A 470 10.51 -23.37 -16.40
N VAL A 471 10.32 -22.25 -15.69
CA VAL A 471 8.98 -21.80 -15.28
C VAL A 471 8.18 -21.18 -16.44
N GLY A 472 8.84 -20.51 -17.38
CA GLY A 472 8.22 -19.99 -18.61
C GLY A 472 7.22 -18.83 -18.40
N THR A 473 7.25 -18.17 -17.25
CA THR A 473 6.42 -16.99 -16.96
C THR A 473 6.98 -15.72 -17.60
N ASP A 474 6.22 -14.63 -17.54
CA ASP A 474 6.68 -13.31 -17.95
C ASP A 474 8.01 -12.95 -17.23
N PRO A 475 9.05 -12.51 -17.96
CA PRO A 475 10.38 -12.25 -17.41
C PRO A 475 10.49 -10.94 -16.63
N GLY A 476 9.56 -10.01 -16.80
CA GLY A 476 9.74 -8.60 -16.43
C GLY A 476 10.15 -8.42 -14.97
N GLN A 477 9.50 -9.12 -14.05
CA GLN A 477 9.82 -9.02 -12.63
C GLN A 477 11.08 -9.79 -12.23
N ALA A 478 11.38 -10.91 -12.90
CA ALA A 478 12.57 -11.70 -12.59
C ALA A 478 13.86 -10.99 -13.03
N GLU A 479 13.79 -10.16 -14.08
CA GLU A 479 14.95 -9.49 -14.67
C GLU A 479 15.15 -8.05 -14.15
N ILE A 480 14.17 -7.48 -13.45
CA ILE A 480 14.07 -6.06 -13.12
C ILE A 480 15.34 -5.48 -12.46
N LEU A 481 15.89 -6.15 -11.45
CA LEU A 481 17.10 -5.67 -10.78
C LEU A 481 18.35 -5.90 -11.62
N SER A 482 18.44 -7.03 -12.33
CA SER A 482 19.59 -7.35 -13.19
C SER A 482 19.73 -6.41 -14.39
N ALA A 483 18.60 -5.91 -14.91
CA ALA A 483 18.57 -5.01 -16.05
C ALA A 483 18.71 -3.53 -15.64
N ARG A 484 18.47 -3.19 -14.38
CA ARG A 484 18.45 -1.81 -13.90
C ARG A 484 19.85 -1.25 -13.73
N LYS A 485 20.15 -0.19 -14.48
CA LYS A 485 21.39 0.60 -14.32
C LYS A 485 21.07 1.92 -13.64
N ILE A 486 21.93 2.34 -12.71
CA ILE A 486 21.80 3.59 -11.97
C ILE A 486 23.07 4.43 -12.10
N LYS A 487 22.91 5.75 -12.06
CA LYS A 487 23.97 6.74 -11.95
C LYS A 487 23.79 7.51 -10.65
N THR A 488 24.80 7.46 -9.79
CA THR A 488 24.82 8.19 -8.52
C THR A 488 25.86 9.32 -8.56
N PRO A 489 25.64 10.42 -7.84
CA PRO A 489 26.69 11.40 -7.57
C PRO A 489 27.87 10.74 -6.88
N LEU A 490 29.11 11.07 -7.29
CA LEU A 490 30.33 10.56 -6.66
C LEU A 490 30.38 10.83 -5.15
N ALA A 491 29.81 11.97 -4.72
CA ALA A 491 29.77 12.38 -3.31
C ALA A 491 28.94 11.44 -2.42
N LEU A 492 28.08 10.58 -2.98
CA LEU A 492 27.38 9.54 -2.20
C LEU A 492 28.32 8.41 -1.74
N GLY A 493 29.52 8.31 -2.31
CA GLY A 493 30.46 7.23 -1.98
C GLY A 493 30.00 5.82 -2.42
N LEU A 494 28.89 5.72 -3.15
CA LEU A 494 28.43 4.48 -3.76
C LEU A 494 29.30 4.19 -4.99
N GLN A 495 30.16 3.16 -4.92
CA GLN A 495 31.04 2.81 -6.02
C GLN A 495 30.22 2.37 -7.25
N PRO A 496 30.52 2.88 -8.47
CA PRO A 496 29.93 2.34 -9.69
C PRO A 496 30.34 0.87 -9.86
N GLY A 497 29.37 -0.04 -9.97
CA GLY A 497 29.64 -1.44 -10.33
C GLY A 497 29.51 -2.48 -9.22
N VAL A 498 28.76 -2.22 -8.14
CA VAL A 498 28.15 -3.32 -7.37
C VAL A 498 26.73 -3.53 -7.87
N THR A 499 26.63 -4.20 -9.01
CA THR A 499 25.43 -4.88 -9.54
C THR A 499 25.89 -6.19 -10.14
#